data_AF-A0A818ZUP2-F1
#
_entry.id   AF-A0A818ZUP2-F1
#
_cell.length_a   1.000
_cell.length_b   1.000
_cell.length_c   1.000
_cell.angle_alpha   90.00
_cell.angle_beta   90.00
_cell.angle_gamma   90.00
#
_symmetry.space_group_name_H-M   'P 1'
#
loop_
_entity.id
_entity.type
_entity.pdbx_description
1 polymer ?
#
loop_
_entity_poly.entity_id
_entity_poly.type
_entity_poly.pdbx_seq_one_letter_code
_entity_poly.pdbx_strand_id
1 'polypeptide(L)'
;MVSIALKNLWKTCIRTLWRLIQLLLFIIIVPPLINYASLKREAPLLGQHGLPYDIGHGQKLFLRCRGHGSPTVIFDAPTGMNSDIWLPLQENLKKTTTVCIYDRAGLGMSDPPLSLTFKQKSNEKEDKPMKHRGMDFTVEKMSEDLNRLVSVTSQQPKPFILVGADLGAIVTRFYAQMYEL
;
A
#
# COMPACT_ATOMS: atom_id res chain seq x y z
N MET A 1 45.00 45.50 3.87
CA MET A 1 44.97 44.03 3.58
C MET A 1 43.92 43.26 4.37
N VAL A 2 43.75 43.46 5.70
CA VAL A 2 42.82 42.70 6.56
C VAL A 2 41.33 42.77 6.12
N SER A 3 40.85 43.93 5.66
CA SER A 3 39.44 44.13 5.23
C SER A 3 39.03 43.30 4.00
N ILE A 4 39.97 42.98 3.12
CA ILE A 4 39.70 42.23 1.88
C ILE A 4 39.57 40.73 2.18
N ALA A 5 40.41 40.21 3.08
CA ALA A 5 40.34 38.82 3.53
C ALA A 5 39.01 38.51 4.23
N LEU A 6 38.52 39.43 5.08
CA LEU A 6 37.24 39.27 5.79
C LEU A 6 36.04 39.25 4.83
N LYS A 7 36.03 40.13 3.82
CA LYS A 7 34.99 40.17 2.78
C LYS A 7 35.01 38.92 1.90
N ASN A 8 36.18 38.37 1.61
CA ASN A 8 36.30 37.13 0.84
C ASN A 8 35.83 35.91 1.66
N LEU A 9 36.13 35.86 2.96
CA LEU A 9 35.66 34.81 3.87
C LEU A 9 34.12 34.83 3.99
N TRP A 10 33.53 36.01 4.14
CA TRP A 10 32.07 36.20 4.17
C TRP A 10 31.40 35.71 2.88
N LYS A 11 31.91 36.15 1.72
CA LYS A 11 31.38 35.72 0.41
C LYS A 11 31.47 34.21 0.20
N THR A 12 32.54 33.59 0.70
CA THR A 12 32.73 32.14 0.62
C THR A 12 31.72 31.42 1.52
N CYS A 13 31.48 31.93 2.73
CA CYS A 13 30.51 31.38 3.68
C CYS A 13 29.05 31.48 3.18
N ILE A 14 28.67 32.61 2.55
CA ILE A 14 27.36 32.73 1.90
C ILE A 14 27.23 31.74 0.75
N ARG A 15 28.28 31.59 -0.08
CA ARG A 15 28.26 30.66 -1.21
C ARG A 15 28.15 29.21 -0.76
N THR A 16 28.85 28.81 0.31
CA THR A 16 28.73 27.45 0.86
C THR A 16 27.36 27.22 1.46
N LEU A 17 26.81 28.17 2.23
CA LEU A 17 25.47 28.08 2.79
C LEU A 17 24.39 27.96 1.70
N TRP A 18 24.50 28.75 0.63
CA TRP A 18 23.59 28.67 -0.51
C TRP A 18 23.64 27.31 -1.21
N ARG A 19 24.85 26.74 -1.40
CA ARG A 19 25.01 25.39 -1.96
C ARG A 19 24.39 24.32 -1.06
N LEU A 20 24.53 24.44 0.26
CA LEU A 20 23.91 23.51 1.21
C LEU A 20 22.39 23.58 1.15
N ILE A 21 21.81 24.78 1.05
CA ILE A 21 20.36 24.97 0.87
C ILE A 21 19.88 24.33 -0.43
N GLN A 22 20.58 24.54 -1.54
CA GLN A 22 20.24 23.91 -2.83
C GLN A 22 20.30 22.37 -2.74
N LEU A 23 21.31 21.83 -2.06
CA LEU A 23 21.46 20.39 -1.86
C LEU A 23 20.36 19.81 -0.97
N LEU A 24 19.98 20.53 0.10
CA LEU A 24 18.85 20.19 0.96
C LEU A 24 17.52 20.19 0.18
N LEU A 25 17.26 21.25 -0.59
CA LEU A 25 16.07 21.33 -1.44
C LEU A 25 16.04 20.19 -2.45
N PHE A 26 17.18 19.85 -3.06
CA PHE A 26 17.27 18.72 -3.97
C PHE A 26 16.93 17.39 -3.26
N ILE A 27 17.49 17.14 -2.08
CA ILE A 27 17.21 15.92 -1.29
C ILE A 27 15.75 15.84 -0.86
N ILE A 28 15.09 16.98 -0.57
CA ILE A 28 13.68 16.99 -0.14
C ILE A 28 12.72 16.83 -1.32
N ILE A 29 13.02 17.46 -2.46
CA ILE A 29 12.09 17.55 -3.59
C ILE A 29 12.18 16.34 -4.52
N VAL A 30 13.40 15.83 -4.75
CA VAL A 30 13.63 14.79 -5.76
C VAL A 30 13.00 13.44 -5.40
N PRO A 31 13.13 12.90 -4.17
CA PRO A 31 12.54 11.60 -3.85
C PRO A 31 11.01 11.55 -4.00
N PRO A 32 10.21 12.53 -3.50
CA PRO A 32 8.78 12.55 -3.76
C PRO A 32 8.41 12.62 -5.24
N LEU A 33 9.16 13.38 -6.04
CA LEU A 33 8.94 13.48 -7.49
C LEU A 33 9.22 12.16 -8.21
N ILE A 34 10.34 11.51 -7.90
CA ILE A 34 10.69 10.20 -8.48
C ILE A 34 9.65 9.16 -8.05
N ASN A 35 9.26 9.14 -6.77
CA ASN A 35 8.25 8.23 -6.28
C ASN A 35 6.90 8.43 -7.01
N TYR A 36 6.45 9.68 -7.14
CA TYR A 36 5.24 10.01 -7.88
C TYR A 36 5.31 9.57 -9.35
N ALA A 37 6.45 9.81 -10.01
CA ALA A 37 6.67 9.41 -11.39
C ALA A 37 6.68 7.87 -11.55
N SER A 38 7.26 7.13 -10.60
CA SER A 38 7.25 5.67 -10.59
C SER A 38 5.83 5.14 -10.47
N LEU A 39 5.06 5.63 -9.49
CA LEU A 39 3.67 5.23 -9.26
C LEU A 39 2.79 5.45 -10.50
N LYS A 40 2.93 6.61 -11.15
CA LYS A 40 2.22 6.92 -12.41
C LYS A 40 2.56 5.95 -13.54
N ARG A 41 3.81 5.50 -13.62
CA ARG A 41 4.28 4.58 -14.66
C ARG A 41 3.84 3.14 -14.40
N GLU A 42 3.80 2.71 -13.14
CA GLU A 42 3.49 1.34 -12.73
C GLU A 42 1.99 1.05 -12.69
N ALA A 43 1.15 2.06 -12.39
CA ALA A 43 -0.29 1.88 -12.26
C ALA A 43 -0.97 1.18 -13.47
N PRO A 44 -0.68 1.52 -14.74
CA PRO A 44 -1.27 0.82 -15.88
C PRO A 44 -0.83 -0.66 -15.98
N LEU A 45 0.41 -0.97 -15.61
CA LEU A 45 0.97 -2.33 -15.71
C LEU A 45 0.33 -3.29 -14.71
N LEU A 46 0.01 -2.77 -13.53
CA LEU A 46 -0.70 -3.51 -12.49
C LEU A 46 -2.20 -3.58 -12.78
N GLY A 47 -2.80 -2.46 -13.20
CA GLY A 47 -4.24 -2.33 -13.44
C GLY A 47 -4.77 -3.13 -14.63
N GLN A 48 -3.94 -3.52 -15.60
CA GLN A 48 -4.40 -4.35 -16.74
C GLN A 48 -4.93 -5.73 -16.32
N HIS A 49 -4.56 -6.22 -15.13
CA HIS A 49 -4.85 -7.59 -14.72
C HIS A 49 -5.38 -7.72 -13.29
N GLY A 50 -5.46 -6.63 -12.54
CA GLY A 50 -6.15 -6.62 -11.27
C GLY A 50 -7.41 -5.76 -11.32
N LEU A 51 -8.34 -6.06 -10.42
CA LEU A 51 -9.65 -5.45 -10.37
C LEU A 51 -9.89 -4.89 -8.95
N PRO A 52 -10.55 -3.73 -8.85
CA PRO A 52 -11.03 -3.24 -7.57
C PRO A 52 -12.29 -4.01 -7.15
N TYR A 53 -12.27 -4.60 -5.97
CA TYR A 53 -13.41 -5.30 -5.36
C TYR A 53 -13.96 -4.50 -4.19
N ASP A 54 -15.27 -4.24 -4.20
CA ASP A 54 -15.96 -3.59 -3.07
C ASP A 54 -16.06 -4.56 -1.89
N ILE A 55 -15.24 -4.34 -0.87
CA ILE A 55 -15.22 -5.13 0.37
C ILE A 55 -16.29 -4.69 1.37
N GLY A 56 -17.20 -3.80 0.96
CA GLY A 56 -18.36 -3.33 1.71
C GLY A 56 -18.33 -1.84 2.00
N HIS A 57 -19.53 -1.24 2.10
CA HIS A 57 -19.73 0.19 2.34
C HIS A 57 -19.06 1.11 1.30
N GLY A 58 -18.81 0.59 0.09
CA GLY A 58 -18.22 1.35 -1.01
C GLY A 58 -16.69 1.45 -0.94
N GLN A 59 -16.03 0.71 -0.03
CA GLN A 59 -14.56 0.64 0.02
C GLN A 59 -14.06 -0.44 -0.93
N LYS A 60 -13.19 -0.07 -1.86
CA LYS A 60 -12.63 -1.02 -2.82
C LYS A 60 -11.19 -1.36 -2.51
N LEU A 61 -10.85 -2.65 -2.57
CA LEU A 61 -9.48 -3.12 -2.54
C LEU A 61 -9.08 -3.69 -3.90
N PHE A 62 -7.86 -3.40 -4.32
CA PHE A 62 -7.25 -3.98 -5.50
C PHE A 62 -6.82 -5.42 -5.25
N LEU A 63 -7.19 -6.32 -6.16
CA LEU A 63 -6.76 -7.71 -6.19
C LEU A 63 -6.36 -8.11 -7.61
N ARG A 64 -5.21 -8.76 -7.74
CA ARG A 64 -4.73 -9.35 -9.00
C ARG A 64 -4.42 -10.82 -8.79
N CYS A 65 -5.18 -11.69 -9.44
CA CYS A 65 -4.94 -13.13 -9.45
C CYS A 65 -4.43 -13.60 -10.81
N ARG A 66 -3.46 -14.52 -10.81
CA ARG A 66 -2.82 -15.09 -12.00
C ARG A 66 -2.67 -16.60 -11.84
N GLY A 67 -2.61 -17.31 -12.97
CA GLY A 67 -2.50 -18.76 -12.97
C GLY A 67 -3.84 -19.44 -12.77
N HIS A 68 -3.80 -20.75 -12.57
CA HIS A 68 -4.98 -21.58 -12.36
C HIS A 68 -4.62 -22.80 -11.51
N GLY A 69 -5.63 -23.43 -10.90
CA GLY A 69 -5.45 -24.62 -10.09
C GLY A 69 -5.49 -24.32 -8.58
N SER A 70 -5.07 -25.30 -7.80
CA SER A 70 -5.16 -25.32 -6.35
C SER A 70 -3.80 -25.74 -5.76
N PRO A 71 -3.34 -25.16 -4.63
CA PRO A 71 -4.04 -24.22 -3.73
C PRO A 71 -3.93 -22.75 -4.16
N THR A 72 -4.87 -21.91 -3.77
CA THR A 72 -4.74 -20.46 -4.04
C THR A 72 -3.74 -19.83 -3.06
N VAL A 73 -2.67 -19.27 -3.60
CA VAL A 73 -1.64 -18.57 -2.82
C VAL A 73 -1.98 -17.09 -2.75
N ILE A 74 -2.04 -16.51 -1.56
CA ILE A 74 -2.42 -15.10 -1.35
C ILE A 74 -1.27 -14.39 -0.64
N PHE A 75 -0.79 -13.30 -1.23
CA PHE A 75 0.34 -12.53 -0.72
C PHE A 75 -0.09 -11.22 -0.05
N ASP A 76 0.42 -10.97 1.17
CA ASP A 76 0.30 -9.69 1.90
C ASP A 76 1.67 -9.00 2.04
N ALA A 77 1.72 -7.71 1.74
CA ALA A 77 2.95 -6.92 1.68
C ALA A 77 3.40 -6.35 3.05
N PRO A 78 4.70 -6.06 3.23
CA PRO A 78 5.25 -5.30 4.35
C PRO A 78 4.61 -3.92 4.53
N THR A 79 4.82 -3.34 5.70
CA THR A 79 4.33 -2.00 6.05
C THR A 79 4.73 -0.95 4.99
N GLY A 80 3.76 -0.16 4.53
CA GLY A 80 3.97 0.93 3.57
C GLY A 80 4.24 0.48 2.13
N MET A 81 4.28 -0.82 1.85
CA MET A 81 4.44 -1.38 0.51
C MET A 81 3.09 -1.86 -0.04
N ASN A 82 3.00 -1.96 -1.37
CA ASN A 82 1.83 -2.49 -2.06
C ASN A 82 2.12 -3.88 -2.66
N SER A 83 1.18 -4.45 -3.41
CA SER A 83 1.26 -5.80 -3.98
C SER A 83 2.36 -6.00 -5.03
N ASP A 84 2.88 -4.93 -5.62
CA ASP A 84 3.89 -4.95 -6.68
C ASP A 84 5.16 -5.74 -6.33
N ILE A 85 5.57 -5.73 -5.06
CA ILE A 85 6.75 -6.45 -4.57
C ILE A 85 6.65 -7.96 -4.83
N TRP A 86 5.43 -8.48 -4.95
CA TRP A 86 5.15 -9.90 -5.15
C TRP A 86 5.03 -10.28 -6.63
N LEU A 87 5.10 -9.31 -7.57
CA LEU A 87 5.02 -9.59 -9.00
C LEU A 87 6.02 -10.65 -9.48
N PRO A 88 7.32 -10.62 -9.11
CA PRO A 88 8.26 -11.66 -9.56
C PRO A 88 7.85 -13.06 -9.08
N LEU A 89 7.32 -13.17 -7.86
CA LEU A 89 6.86 -14.44 -7.31
C LEU A 89 5.54 -14.88 -7.94
N GLN A 90 4.58 -13.98 -8.14
CA GLN A 90 3.34 -14.26 -8.85
C GLN A 90 3.59 -14.79 -10.27
N GLU A 91 4.48 -14.14 -11.03
CA GLU A 91 4.76 -14.53 -12.42
C GLU A 91 5.51 -15.87 -12.52
N ASN A 92 6.25 -16.26 -11.47
CA ASN A 92 6.87 -17.58 -11.38
C ASN A 92 5.88 -18.67 -10.94
N LEU A 93 5.08 -18.41 -9.91
CA LEU A 93 4.17 -19.39 -9.29
C LEU A 93 2.87 -19.59 -10.07
N LYS A 94 2.45 -18.63 -10.90
CA LYS A 94 1.22 -18.76 -11.72
C LYS A 94 1.22 -19.98 -12.65
N LYS A 95 2.41 -20.55 -12.93
CA LYS A 95 2.59 -21.73 -13.78
C LYS A 95 2.07 -22.99 -13.13
N THR A 96 2.00 -23.02 -11.80
CA THR A 96 1.66 -24.22 -11.02
C THR A 96 0.35 -24.08 -10.26
N THR A 97 -0.02 -22.86 -9.88
CA THR A 97 -1.25 -22.64 -9.11
C THR A 97 -1.83 -21.23 -9.29
N THR A 98 -3.01 -20.99 -8.74
CA THR A 98 -3.61 -19.67 -8.65
C THR A 98 -2.87 -18.83 -7.61
N VAL A 99 -2.37 -17.66 -8.00
CA VAL A 99 -1.63 -16.75 -7.12
C VAL A 99 -2.25 -15.36 -7.16
N CYS A 100 -2.69 -14.88 -6.00
CA CYS A 100 -3.30 -13.59 -5.79
C CYS A 100 -2.39 -12.67 -4.99
N ILE A 101 -2.28 -11.43 -5.45
CA ILE A 101 -1.61 -10.33 -4.76
C ILE A 101 -2.63 -9.19 -4.60
N TYR A 102 -2.63 -8.50 -3.47
CA TYR A 102 -3.62 -7.47 -3.18
C TYR A 102 -3.01 -6.26 -2.47
N ASP A 103 -3.63 -5.10 -2.61
CA ASP A 103 -3.23 -3.89 -1.90
C ASP A 103 -4.11 -3.70 -0.66
N ARG A 104 -3.50 -3.51 0.50
CA ARG A 104 -4.23 -3.11 1.70
C ARG A 104 -4.81 -1.70 1.53
N ALA A 105 -5.85 -1.38 2.31
CA ALA A 105 -6.51 -0.08 2.28
C ALA A 105 -5.50 1.09 2.39
N GLY A 106 -5.60 2.06 1.49
CA GLY A 106 -4.72 3.23 1.42
C GLY A 106 -3.35 3.00 0.79
N LEU A 107 -3.09 1.81 0.22
CA LEU A 107 -1.87 1.49 -0.51
C LEU A 107 -2.18 1.15 -1.97
N GLY A 108 -1.19 1.35 -2.84
CA GLY A 108 -1.28 0.98 -4.26
C GLY A 108 -2.53 1.54 -4.94
N MET A 109 -3.37 0.65 -5.45
CA MET A 109 -4.63 0.97 -6.15
C MET A 109 -5.89 0.71 -5.29
N SER A 110 -5.73 0.49 -3.99
CA SER A 110 -6.85 0.35 -3.05
C SER A 110 -7.33 1.71 -2.54
N ASP A 111 -8.62 1.81 -2.25
CA ASP A 111 -9.20 2.99 -1.61
C ASP A 111 -8.59 3.20 -0.21
N PRO A 112 -8.50 4.45 0.27
CA PRO A 112 -8.17 4.73 1.65
C PRO A 112 -9.18 4.07 2.62
N PRO A 113 -8.76 3.75 3.86
CA PRO A 113 -9.66 3.23 4.88
C PRO A 113 -10.92 4.08 5.03
N LEU A 114 -12.09 3.44 5.13
CA LEU A 114 -13.40 4.12 5.19
C LEU A 114 -13.43 5.26 6.19
N SER A 115 -12.87 5.08 7.38
CA SER A 115 -12.90 6.10 8.43
C SER A 115 -12.14 7.39 8.06
N LEU A 116 -11.18 7.34 7.14
CA LEU A 116 -10.57 8.53 6.54
C LEU A 116 -11.50 9.14 5.48
N THR A 117 -12.15 8.32 4.65
CA THR A 117 -13.11 8.76 3.62
C THR A 117 -14.35 9.41 4.23
N PHE A 118 -14.88 8.87 5.33
CA PHE A 118 -16.02 9.44 6.07
C PHE A 118 -15.64 10.75 6.76
N LYS A 119 -14.45 10.84 7.40
CA LYS A 119 -13.94 12.12 7.93
C LYS A 119 -13.80 13.20 6.85
N GLN A 120 -13.51 12.80 5.62
CA GLN A 120 -13.36 13.72 4.50
C GLN A 120 -14.70 14.16 3.89
N LYS A 121 -15.77 13.35 4.04
CA LYS A 121 -17.14 13.67 3.58
C LYS A 121 -18.04 14.27 4.65
N SER A 122 -17.75 14.10 5.94
CA SER A 122 -18.56 14.61 7.05
C SER A 122 -18.33 16.10 7.31
N ASN A 123 -18.69 16.95 6.35
CA ASN A 123 -19.14 18.32 6.64
C ASN A 123 -20.67 18.36 6.90
N GLU A 124 -21.36 17.22 6.84
CA GLU A 124 -22.80 17.13 7.09
C GLU A 124 -23.12 16.12 8.19
N LYS A 125 -23.96 16.58 9.10
CA LYS A 125 -24.49 15.90 10.28
C LYS A 125 -25.19 14.59 9.90
N GLU A 126 -24.61 13.45 10.23
CA GLU A 126 -25.38 12.23 10.42
C GLU A 126 -24.63 11.28 11.37
N ASP A 127 -24.95 11.39 12.67
CA ASP A 127 -24.26 10.68 13.74
C ASP A 127 -25.06 9.42 14.13
N LYS A 128 -24.96 8.38 13.30
CA LYS A 128 -24.96 7.01 13.82
C LYS A 128 -23.54 6.49 13.63
N PRO A 129 -22.78 6.22 14.71
CA PRO A 129 -21.45 5.67 14.56
C PRO A 129 -21.58 4.34 13.82
N MET A 130 -21.02 4.30 12.61
CA MET A 130 -20.97 3.07 11.83
C MET A 130 -20.17 2.06 12.65
N LYS A 131 -20.84 1.02 13.10
CA LYS A 131 -20.29 0.02 14.04
C LYS A 131 -19.34 -0.89 13.27
N HIS A 132 -18.17 -0.38 12.91
CA HIS A 132 -17.08 -1.19 12.38
C HIS A 132 -16.58 -2.13 13.48
N ARG A 133 -16.33 -3.38 13.13
CA ARG A 133 -15.68 -4.34 14.02
C ARG A 133 -14.18 -4.05 13.98
N GLY A 134 -13.61 -3.68 15.12
CA GLY A 134 -12.20 -3.29 15.24
C GLY A 134 -11.94 -1.79 15.04
N MET A 135 -10.86 -1.30 15.65
CA MET A 135 -10.38 0.07 15.42
C MET A 135 -9.70 0.15 14.04
N ASP A 136 -9.72 1.33 13.44
CA ASP A 136 -9.00 1.58 12.18
C ASP A 136 -7.52 1.27 12.34
N PHE A 137 -6.89 0.82 11.25
CA PHE A 137 -5.46 0.51 11.19
C PHE A 137 -5.02 -0.62 12.14
N THR A 138 -5.94 -1.48 12.58
CA THR A 138 -5.61 -2.69 13.35
C THR A 138 -5.41 -3.92 12.46
N VAL A 139 -4.63 -4.87 12.94
CA VAL A 139 -4.45 -6.18 12.30
C VAL A 139 -5.79 -6.93 12.18
N GLU A 140 -6.67 -6.79 13.16
CA GLU A 140 -8.02 -7.34 13.11
C GLU A 140 -8.78 -6.80 11.90
N LYS A 141 -8.76 -5.48 11.72
CA LYS A 141 -9.43 -4.85 10.59
C LYS A 141 -8.83 -5.26 9.25
N MET A 142 -7.49 -5.29 9.15
CA MET A 142 -6.78 -5.74 7.94
C MET A 142 -7.13 -7.20 7.58
N SER A 143 -7.27 -8.07 8.58
CA SER A 143 -7.62 -9.49 8.38
C SER A 143 -9.09 -9.66 7.97
N GLU A 144 -9.98 -8.86 8.53
CA GLU A 144 -11.38 -8.81 8.11
C GLU A 144 -11.51 -8.34 6.66
N ASP A 145 -10.82 -7.26 6.30
CA ASP A 145 -10.79 -6.72 4.94
C ASP A 145 -10.27 -7.75 3.94
N LEU A 146 -9.18 -8.45 4.30
CA LEU A 146 -8.65 -9.57 3.51
C LEU A 146 -9.70 -10.68 3.34
N ASN A 147 -10.39 -11.09 4.41
CA ASN A 147 -11.41 -12.16 4.32
C ASN A 147 -12.59 -11.74 3.45
N ARG A 148 -13.06 -10.50 3.56
CA ARG A 148 -14.11 -10.00 2.67
C ARG A 148 -13.64 -9.99 1.22
N LEU A 149 -12.40 -9.56 0.98
CA LEU A 149 -11.80 -9.55 -0.35
C LEU A 149 -11.75 -10.95 -0.97
N VAL A 150 -11.19 -11.93 -0.26
CA VAL A 150 -10.85 -13.23 -0.87
C VAL A 150 -12.00 -14.22 -0.79
N SER A 151 -12.78 -14.22 0.30
CA SER A 151 -13.85 -15.21 0.52
C SER A 151 -15.22 -14.71 0.05
N VAL A 152 -15.52 -13.42 0.23
CA VAL A 152 -16.88 -12.88 -0.01
C VAL A 152 -17.02 -12.28 -1.40
N THR A 153 -16.10 -11.39 -1.79
CA THR A 153 -16.29 -10.55 -2.97
C THR A 153 -15.64 -11.13 -4.21
N SER A 154 -14.39 -11.60 -4.11
CA SER A 154 -13.70 -12.24 -5.23
C SER A 154 -13.86 -13.76 -5.27
N GLN A 155 -14.33 -14.38 -4.18
CA GLN A 155 -14.65 -15.81 -4.08
C GLN A 155 -13.51 -16.73 -4.57
N GLN A 156 -12.29 -16.47 -4.09
CA GLN A 156 -11.13 -17.28 -4.46
C GLN A 156 -11.28 -18.74 -4.01
N PRO A 157 -10.84 -19.71 -4.82
CA PRO A 157 -11.01 -21.11 -4.51
C PRO A 157 -10.05 -21.57 -3.40
N LYS A 158 -10.58 -22.31 -2.43
CA LYS A 158 -9.84 -22.95 -1.34
C LYS A 158 -9.09 -24.23 -1.80
N PRO A 159 -8.11 -24.72 -1.03
CA PRO A 159 -7.56 -24.14 0.20
C PRO A 159 -6.62 -22.95 -0.07
N PHE A 160 -6.48 -22.08 0.92
CA PHE A 160 -5.57 -20.93 0.87
C PHE A 160 -4.20 -21.25 1.46
N ILE A 161 -3.15 -20.78 0.78
CA ILE A 161 -1.82 -20.60 1.37
C ILE A 161 -1.58 -19.10 1.49
N LEU A 162 -1.49 -18.60 2.73
CA LEU A 162 -1.21 -17.20 3.00
C LEU A 162 0.28 -16.98 3.15
N VAL A 163 0.82 -15.98 2.45
CA VAL A 163 2.22 -15.59 2.51
C VAL A 163 2.31 -14.12 2.85
N GLY A 164 2.93 -13.79 3.98
CA GLY A 164 3.09 -12.41 4.43
C GLY A 164 4.53 -12.11 4.84
N ALA A 165 4.92 -10.84 4.72
CA ALA A 165 6.20 -10.33 5.22
C ALA A 165 5.98 -9.12 6.15
N ASP A 166 6.78 -9.02 7.22
CA ASP A 166 6.67 -7.97 8.25
C ASP A 166 5.22 -7.87 8.80
N LEU A 167 4.55 -6.71 8.71
CA LEU A 167 3.15 -6.56 9.12
C LEU A 167 2.22 -7.52 8.37
N GLY A 168 2.50 -7.83 7.10
CA GLY A 168 1.73 -8.82 6.34
C GLY A 168 1.83 -10.23 6.92
N ALA A 169 2.95 -10.58 7.56
CA ALA A 169 3.08 -11.87 8.27
C ALA A 169 2.19 -11.91 9.51
N ILE A 170 2.05 -10.77 10.20
CA ILE A 170 1.17 -10.65 11.37
C ILE A 170 -0.31 -10.75 10.95
N VAL A 171 -0.69 -10.06 9.86
CA VAL A 171 -2.05 -10.12 9.30
C VAL A 171 -2.41 -11.53 8.84
N THR A 172 -1.55 -12.18 8.05
CA THR A 172 -1.82 -13.55 7.56
C THR A 172 -1.88 -14.57 8.68
N ARG A 173 -1.05 -14.44 9.72
CA ARG A 173 -1.14 -15.29 10.92
C ARG A 173 -2.43 -15.06 11.70
N PHE A 174 -2.83 -13.80 11.89
CA PHE A 174 -4.07 -13.46 12.59
C PHE A 174 -5.29 -13.94 11.82
N TYR A 175 -5.29 -13.79 10.49
CA TYR A 175 -6.29 -14.37 9.60
C TYR A 175 -6.45 -15.87 9.81
N ALA A 176 -5.35 -16.62 9.79
CA ALA A 176 -5.38 -18.07 9.94
C ALA A 176 -5.88 -18.53 11.32
N GLN A 177 -5.83 -17.66 12.33
CA GLN A 177 -6.41 -17.93 13.65
C GLN A 177 -7.92 -17.63 13.73
N MET A 178 -8.41 -16.71 12.89
CA MET A 178 -9.81 -16.27 12.90
C MET A 178 -10.70 -17.00 11.91
N TYR A 179 -10.13 -17.43 10.78
CA TYR A 179 -10.87 -17.95 9.64
C TYR A 179 -10.32 -19.31 9.21
N GLU A 180 -11.21 -20.15 8.70
CA GLU A 180 -10.82 -21.42 8.09
C GLU A 180 -10.17 -21.16 6.74
N LEU A 181 -9.01 -21.77 6.50
CA LEU A 181 -8.26 -21.70 5.22
C LEU A 181 -8.90 -22.55 4.12
#